data_AF-A0A135L1X6-F1
#
_entry.id   AF-A0A135L1X6-F1
#
_cell.length_a   1.000
_cell.length_b   1.000
_cell.length_c   1.000
_cell.angle_alpha   90.00
_cell.angle_beta   90.00
_cell.angle_gamma   90.00
#
_symmetry.space_group_name_H-M   'P 1'
#
loop_
_entity.id
_entity.type
_entity.pdbx_description
1 polymer ?
#
loop_
_entity_poly.entity_id
_entity_poly.type
_entity_poly.pdbx_seq_one_letter_code
_entity_poly.pdbx_strand_id
1 'polypeptide(L)'
;MMYFHGIDYEYLLYQYPVLSPRLTILRQNKTQQQDRQHLLERFGFEPVHFLESSASYSIQQAIQACSAFGNVIFVYHVLPFPMLQLSEHEVGVPAIDTREANWIFVNHYQLIDKIRPLYPNLPILFCKKQQYSNKIRTIYRWRKYSNSVKIKFNYKNGVVN
;
A
#
# COMPACT_ATOMS: atom_id res chain seq x y z
N MET A 1 10.91 11.39 4.36
CA MET A 1 10.53 10.09 3.76
C MET A 1 9.45 9.49 4.65
N MET A 2 8.40 8.93 4.05
CA MET A 2 7.24 8.36 4.75
C MET A 2 6.74 7.15 3.96
N TYR A 3 6.10 6.22 4.66
CA TYR A 3 5.58 4.97 4.11
C TYR A 3 4.06 4.91 4.28
N PHE A 4 3.36 4.48 3.24
CA PHE A 4 1.90 4.54 3.16
C PHE A 4 1.32 3.17 2.84
N HIS A 5 0.32 2.74 3.62
CA HIS A 5 -0.41 1.50 3.38
C HIS A 5 -1.91 1.77 3.33
N GLY A 6 -2.55 1.44 2.20
CA GLY A 6 -3.99 1.56 2.01
C GLY A 6 -4.71 0.23 2.26
N ILE A 7 -5.77 0.25 3.06
CA ILE A 7 -6.60 -0.92 3.39
C ILE A 7 -8.07 -0.51 3.56
N ASP A 8 -9.02 -1.37 3.18
CA ASP A 8 -10.41 -1.13 3.54
C ASP A 8 -10.65 -1.40 5.03
N TYR A 9 -11.46 -0.56 5.65
CA TYR A 9 -11.85 -0.65 7.06
C TYR A 9 -12.34 -2.06 7.46
N GLU A 10 -13.11 -2.72 6.60
CA GLU A 10 -13.60 -4.07 6.87
C GLU A 10 -12.45 -5.08 6.93
N TYR A 11 -11.47 -5.00 6.01
CA TYR A 11 -10.27 -5.83 6.04
C TYR A 11 -9.38 -5.51 7.23
N LEU A 12 -9.31 -4.25 7.63
CA LEU A 12 -8.58 -3.83 8.82
C LEU A 12 -9.14 -4.51 10.07
N LEU A 13 -10.47 -4.58 10.25
CA LEU A 13 -11.07 -5.22 11.42
C LEU A 13 -10.70 -6.70 11.56
N TYR A 14 -10.49 -7.42 10.46
CA TYR A 14 -10.07 -8.82 10.51
C TYR A 14 -8.60 -9.01 10.90
N GLN A 15 -7.76 -8.00 10.67
CA GLN A 15 -6.32 -8.07 10.90
C GLN A 15 -5.88 -7.23 12.10
N TYR A 16 -6.76 -6.43 12.69
CA TYR A 16 -6.42 -5.57 13.80
C TYR A 16 -5.86 -6.37 15.00
N PRO A 17 -4.75 -5.92 15.63
CA PRO A 17 -3.97 -4.72 15.33
C PRO A 17 -2.77 -4.94 14.39
N VAL A 18 -2.51 -6.16 13.94
CA VAL A 18 -1.30 -6.51 13.17
C VAL A 18 -1.65 -6.92 11.75
N LEU A 19 -1.27 -6.11 10.76
CA LEU A 19 -1.38 -6.53 9.36
C LEU A 19 -0.30 -7.56 9.08
N SER A 20 -0.72 -8.72 8.60
CA SER A 20 0.16 -9.78 8.16
C SER A 20 -0.52 -10.59 7.06
N PRO A 21 0.16 -10.90 5.95
CA PRO A 21 -0.42 -11.72 4.90
C PRO A 21 -0.80 -13.13 5.38
N ARG A 22 -0.21 -13.57 6.49
CA ARG A 22 -0.56 -14.84 7.14
C ARG A 22 -2.03 -14.93 7.56
N LEU A 23 -2.65 -13.79 7.90
CA LEU A 23 -4.04 -13.75 8.35
C LEU A 23 -5.06 -13.83 7.21
N THR A 24 -4.61 -13.69 5.96
CA THR A 24 -5.50 -13.69 4.77
C THR A 24 -5.32 -14.92 3.88
N ILE A 25 -4.43 -15.85 4.24
CA ILE A 25 -4.10 -17.08 3.47
C ILE A 25 -5.35 -17.84 3.01
N LEU A 26 -6.33 -18.03 3.91
CA LEU A 26 -7.54 -18.80 3.63
C LEU A 26 -8.47 -18.15 2.59
N ARG A 27 -8.26 -16.88 2.26
CA ARG A 27 -9.08 -16.11 1.31
C ARG A 27 -8.37 -15.89 -0.03
N GLN A 28 -7.16 -16.41 -0.21
CA GLN A 28 -6.38 -16.21 -1.44
C GLN A 28 -6.88 -17.11 -2.58
N ASN A 29 -7.05 -16.52 -3.77
CA ASN A 29 -7.31 -17.28 -4.99
C ASN A 29 -6.03 -17.98 -5.50
N LYS A 30 -6.16 -18.91 -6.45
CA LYS A 30 -5.02 -19.70 -6.97
C LYS A 30 -3.85 -18.84 -7.49
N THR A 31 -4.14 -17.71 -8.13
CA THR A 31 -3.10 -16.79 -8.62
C THR A 31 -2.35 -16.12 -7.46
N GLN A 32 -3.08 -15.68 -6.43
CA GLN A 32 -2.49 -15.11 -5.22
C GLN A 32 -1.64 -16.14 -4.47
N GLN A 33 -2.08 -17.40 -4.42
CA GLN A 33 -1.31 -18.48 -3.81
C GLN A 33 0.01 -18.75 -4.54
N GLN A 34 0.01 -18.71 -5.89
CA GLN A 34 1.22 -18.87 -6.69
C GLN A 34 2.20 -17.71 -6.51
N ASP A 35 1.71 -16.48 -6.50
CA ASP A 35 2.54 -15.29 -6.27
C ASP A 35 3.14 -15.31 -4.86
N ARG A 36 2.32 -15.65 -3.84
CA ARG A 36 2.76 -15.91 -2.47
C ARG A 36 3.87 -16.95 -2.42
N GLN A 37 3.70 -18.08 -3.12
CA GLN A 37 4.69 -19.15 -3.14
C GLN A 37 6.02 -18.66 -3.72
N HIS A 38 5.99 -17.90 -4.81
CA HIS A 38 7.19 -17.31 -5.40
C HIS A 38 7.87 -16.30 -4.46
N LEU A 39 7.10 -15.48 -3.73
CA LEU A 39 7.64 -14.54 -2.74
C LEU A 39 8.26 -15.28 -1.55
N LEU A 40 7.64 -16.35 -1.08
CA LEU A 40 8.18 -17.21 -0.02
C LEU A 40 9.48 -17.88 -0.44
N GLU A 41 9.54 -18.42 -1.65
CA GLU A 41 10.74 -19.08 -2.18
C GLU A 41 11.90 -18.10 -2.36
N ARG A 42 11.60 -16.87 -2.80
CA ARG A 42 12.64 -15.87 -3.12
C ARG A 42 13.10 -15.07 -1.91
N PHE A 43 12.20 -14.77 -0.98
CA PHE A 43 12.44 -13.81 0.11
C PHE A 43 12.16 -14.37 1.51
N GLY A 44 11.60 -15.57 1.61
CA GLY A 44 11.26 -16.21 2.89
C GLY A 44 9.93 -15.75 3.52
N PHE A 45 9.26 -14.75 2.95
CA PHE A 45 7.96 -14.27 3.43
C PHE A 45 7.14 -13.55 2.34
N GLU A 46 5.83 -13.49 2.53
CA GLU A 46 4.92 -12.61 1.81
C GLU A 46 4.84 -11.26 2.56
N PRO A 47 5.10 -10.11 1.90
CA PRO A 47 5.14 -8.82 2.56
C PRO A 47 3.77 -8.14 2.68
N VAL A 48 3.61 -7.31 3.71
CA VAL A 48 2.69 -6.16 3.71
C VAL A 48 3.34 -5.06 2.89
N HIS A 49 2.63 -4.56 1.88
CA HIS A 49 3.15 -3.62 0.90
C HIS A 49 2.93 -2.16 1.35
N PHE A 50 3.93 -1.32 1.11
CA PHE A 50 3.92 0.10 1.43
C PHE A 50 4.43 0.91 0.24
N LEU A 51 3.78 2.04 -0.02
CA LEU A 51 4.32 3.05 -0.93
C LEU A 51 5.26 3.98 -0.16
N GLU A 52 6.43 4.24 -0.71
CA GLU A 52 7.45 5.13 -0.14
C GLU A 52 7.42 6.49 -0.84
N SER A 53 7.29 7.57 -0.07
CA SER A 53 7.43 8.92 -0.61
C SER A 53 8.90 9.29 -0.80
N SER A 54 9.25 9.86 -1.95
CA SER A 54 10.58 10.33 -2.30
C SER A 54 10.51 11.73 -2.96
N ALA A 55 11.64 12.25 -3.41
CA ALA A 55 11.67 13.50 -4.19
C ALA A 55 10.93 13.39 -5.53
N SER A 56 10.94 12.20 -6.15
CA SER A 56 10.23 11.90 -7.41
C SER A 56 8.79 11.41 -7.19
N TYR A 57 8.43 11.04 -5.95
CA TYR A 57 7.11 10.52 -5.59
C TYR A 57 6.59 11.16 -4.30
N SER A 58 5.81 12.22 -4.44
CA SER A 58 5.32 13.03 -3.33
C SER A 58 4.35 12.29 -2.39
N ILE A 59 4.24 12.80 -1.15
CA ILE A 59 3.24 12.34 -0.16
C ILE A 59 1.82 12.37 -0.74
N GLN A 60 1.46 13.41 -1.50
CA GLN A 60 0.16 13.51 -2.13
C GLN A 60 -0.09 12.38 -3.12
N GLN A 61 0.90 12.05 -3.95
CA GLN A 61 0.80 10.94 -4.90
C GLN A 61 0.68 9.59 -4.17
N ALA A 62 1.43 9.38 -3.10
CA ALA A 62 1.34 8.16 -2.29
C ALA A 62 -0.04 7.99 -1.66
N ILE A 63 -0.59 9.02 -1.01
CA ILE A 63 -1.95 9.01 -0.44
C ILE A 63 -2.99 8.72 -1.52
N GLN A 64 -2.85 9.37 -2.69
CA GLN A 64 -3.78 9.19 -3.79
C GLN A 64 -3.73 7.76 -4.37
N ALA A 65 -2.54 7.19 -4.51
CA ALA A 65 -2.37 5.81 -4.95
C ALA A 65 -2.91 4.82 -3.90
N CYS A 66 -2.60 5.01 -2.62
CA CYS A 66 -3.14 4.19 -1.52
C CYS A 66 -4.68 4.21 -1.45
N SER A 67 -5.30 5.34 -1.80
CA SER A 67 -6.78 5.47 -1.87
C SER A 67 -7.45 4.58 -2.93
N ALA A 68 -6.67 3.95 -3.82
CA ALA A 68 -7.16 2.95 -4.77
C ALA A 68 -7.32 1.55 -4.13
N PHE A 69 -6.61 1.29 -3.02
CA PHE A 69 -6.57 -0.01 -2.35
C PHE A 69 -7.45 -0.06 -1.09
N GLY A 70 -7.81 1.11 -0.55
CA GLY A 70 -8.54 1.18 0.71
C GLY A 70 -9.17 2.53 0.99
N ASN A 71 -10.04 2.54 2.00
CA ASN A 71 -10.65 3.74 2.56
C ASN A 71 -9.97 4.24 3.85
N VAL A 72 -9.00 3.48 4.36
CA VAL A 72 -8.11 3.83 5.47
C VAL A 72 -6.68 3.75 4.98
N ILE A 73 -5.86 4.75 5.30
CA ILE A 73 -4.44 4.78 4.94
C ILE A 73 -3.62 5.01 6.20
N PHE A 74 -2.72 4.09 6.51
CA PHE A 74 -1.76 4.24 7.59
C PHE A 74 -0.47 4.84 7.06
N VAL A 75 0.12 5.75 7.83
CA VAL A 75 1.37 6.42 7.48
C VAL A 75 2.41 6.19 8.57
N TYR A 76 3.62 5.83 8.15
CA TYR A 76 4.74 5.53 9.04
C TYR A 76 5.97 6.33 8.63
N HIS A 77 6.76 6.76 9.61
CA HIS A 77 8.10 7.28 9.40
C HIS A 77 9.14 6.17 9.25
N VAL A 78 8.94 5.06 9.95
CA VAL A 78 9.86 3.94 10.01
C VAL A 78 9.06 2.65 9.89
N LEU A 79 9.58 1.70 9.12
CA LEU A 79 9.05 0.36 9.03
C LEU A 79 9.98 -0.63 9.74
N PRO A 80 9.45 -1.75 10.27
CA PRO A 80 10.24 -2.78 10.90
C PRO A 80 11.12 -3.51 9.89
N PHE A 81 12.24 -4.04 10.36
CA PHE A 81 13.07 -4.95 9.57
C PHE A 81 12.58 -6.41 9.69
N PRO A 82 12.83 -7.26 8.67
CA PRO A 82 13.45 -6.93 7.39
C PRO A 82 12.54 -6.13 6.46
N MET A 83 13.10 -5.15 5.77
CA MET A 83 12.45 -4.43 4.67
C MET A 83 12.93 -4.99 3.34
N LEU A 84 12.00 -5.18 2.41
CA LEU A 84 12.28 -5.64 1.05
C LEU A 84 11.88 -4.56 0.05
N GLN A 85 12.82 -4.12 -0.79
CA GLN A 85 12.47 -3.24 -1.91
C GLN A 85 11.77 -4.05 -3.01
N LEU A 86 10.52 -3.71 -3.32
CA LEU A 86 9.70 -4.40 -4.32
C LEU A 86 9.72 -3.66 -5.67
N SER A 87 9.69 -2.33 -5.63
CA SER A 87 9.83 -1.44 -6.80
C SER A 87 10.45 -0.10 -6.38
N GLU A 88 10.62 0.86 -7.30
CA GLU A 88 11.24 2.16 -6.99
C GLU A 88 10.55 2.92 -5.84
N HIS A 89 9.24 2.76 -5.68
CA HIS A 89 8.44 3.45 -4.66
C HIS A 89 7.65 2.48 -3.79
N GLU A 90 8.03 1.20 -3.77
CA GLU A 90 7.31 0.18 -3.02
C GLU A 90 8.26 -0.68 -2.22
N VAL A 91 7.94 -0.81 -0.92
CA VAL A 91 8.66 -1.64 0.03
C VAL A 91 7.71 -2.62 0.71
N GLY A 92 8.24 -3.74 1.16
CA GLY A 92 7.50 -4.80 1.83
C GLY A 92 8.11 -5.16 3.18
N VAL A 93 7.26 -5.41 4.17
CA VAL A 93 7.67 -5.94 5.50
C VAL A 93 6.83 -7.16 5.88
N PRO A 94 7.31 -8.10 6.71
CA PRO A 94 6.56 -9.32 7.03
C PRO A 94 5.24 -9.07 7.76
N ALA A 95 5.23 -8.08 8.64
CA ALA A 95 4.09 -7.65 9.41
C ALA A 95 4.31 -6.22 9.94
N ILE A 96 3.23 -5.56 10.32
CA ILE A 96 3.25 -4.22 10.90
C ILE A 96 2.13 -4.10 11.93
N ASP A 97 2.42 -3.48 13.07
CA ASP A 97 1.39 -3.09 14.04
C ASP A 97 0.80 -1.73 13.63
N THR A 98 -0.50 -1.70 13.36
CA THR A 98 -1.18 -0.48 12.89
C THR A 98 -1.26 0.62 13.94
N ARG A 99 -1.03 0.28 15.21
CA ARG A 99 -1.02 1.23 16.32
C ARG A 99 0.27 2.05 16.36
N GLU A 100 1.33 1.58 15.72
CA GLU A 100 2.62 2.26 15.58
C GLU A 100 2.64 3.27 14.42
N ALA A 101 1.52 3.42 13.70
CA ALA A 101 1.39 4.43 12.65
C ALA A 101 1.51 5.84 13.24
N ASN A 102 2.06 6.77 12.47
CA ASN A 102 2.18 8.18 12.86
C ASN A 102 0.91 8.98 12.52
N TRP A 103 0.22 8.60 11.44
CA TRP A 103 -1.05 9.21 11.03
C TRP A 103 -1.97 8.18 10.39
N ILE A 104 -3.26 8.46 10.45
CA ILE A 104 -4.29 7.75 9.69
C ILE A 104 -4.99 8.76 8.79
N PHE A 105 -5.07 8.46 7.49
CA PHE A 105 -5.97 9.17 6.58
C PHE A 105 -7.21 8.33 6.31
N VAL A 106 -8.37 8.97 6.28
CA VAL A 106 -9.64 8.35 5.89
C VAL A 106 -10.27 9.13 4.75
N ASN A 107 -10.93 8.42 3.83
CA ASN A 107 -11.56 9.05 2.67
C ASN A 107 -13.06 9.36 2.84
N HIS A 108 -13.64 8.96 3.98
CA HIS A 108 -15.02 9.22 4.38
C HIS A 108 -15.06 9.73 5.82
N TYR A 109 -15.77 10.83 6.07
CA TYR A 109 -15.84 11.45 7.41
C TYR A 109 -16.42 10.50 8.47
N GLN A 110 -17.41 9.68 8.08
CA GLN A 110 -18.04 8.67 8.94
C GLN A 110 -17.08 7.57 9.42
N LEU A 111 -15.91 7.41 8.77
CA LEU A 111 -14.90 6.46 9.24
C LEU A 111 -14.12 6.99 10.44
N ILE A 112 -14.10 8.30 10.69
CA ILE A 112 -13.38 8.87 11.84
C ILE A 112 -13.93 8.27 13.14
N ASP A 113 -15.25 8.26 13.30
CA ASP A 113 -15.92 7.73 14.50
C ASP A 113 -15.72 6.21 14.67
N LYS A 114 -15.49 5.50 13.56
CA LYS A 114 -15.21 4.05 13.57
C LYS A 114 -13.75 3.73 13.87
N ILE A 115 -12.81 4.55 13.40
CA ILE A 115 -11.37 4.38 13.59
C ILE A 115 -10.94 4.86 14.97
N ARG A 116 -11.54 5.95 15.49
CA ARG A 116 -11.15 6.56 16.77
C ARG A 116 -11.13 5.57 17.95
N PRO A 117 -12.11 4.66 18.13
CA PRO A 117 -12.06 3.67 19.20
C PRO A 117 -10.90 2.67 19.09
N LEU A 118 -10.45 2.36 17.87
CA LEU A 118 -9.32 1.46 17.62
C LEU A 118 -7.97 2.16 17.83
N TYR A 119 -7.90 3.46 17.51
CA TYR A 119 -6.67 4.26 17.55
C TYR A 119 -6.91 5.59 18.29
N PRO A 120 -7.11 5.56 19.62
CA PRO A 120 -7.51 6.74 20.38
C PRO A 120 -6.47 7.87 20.30
N ASN A 121 -5.19 7.52 20.25
CA ASN A 121 -4.07 8.46 20.34
C ASN A 121 -3.49 8.88 18.99
N LEU A 122 -3.98 8.32 17.87
CA LEU A 122 -3.43 8.64 16.56
C LEU A 122 -4.17 9.82 15.91
N PRO A 123 -3.45 10.76 15.27
CA PRO A 123 -4.06 11.76 14.43
C PRO A 123 -4.82 11.09 13.27
N ILE A 124 -6.10 11.44 13.10
CA ILE A 124 -6.94 10.97 12.00
C ILE A 124 -7.30 12.18 11.13
N LEU A 125 -6.91 12.11 9.86
CA LEU A 125 -7.07 13.18 8.88
C LEU A 125 -8.04 12.75 7.78
N PHE A 126 -8.96 13.63 7.42
CA PHE A 126 -9.85 13.40 6.28
C PHE A 126 -9.16 13.82 4.98
N CYS A 127 -9.12 12.92 3.99
CA CYS A 127 -8.63 13.21 2.65
C CYS A 127 -9.70 12.84 1.61
N LYS A 128 -10.27 13.84 0.94
CA LYS A 128 -11.28 13.59 -0.10
C LYS A 128 -10.62 12.87 -1.27
N LYS A 129 -11.11 11.68 -1.60
CA LYS A 129 -10.70 10.96 -2.81
C LYS A 129 -11.00 11.83 -4.03
N GLN A 130 -9.96 12.34 -4.69
CA GLN A 130 -10.13 13.01 -5.97
C GLN A 130 -10.50 11.95 -7.02
N GLN A 131 -11.68 12.09 -7.61
CA GLN A 131 -12.13 11.28 -8.73
C GLN A 131 -11.35 11.71 -9.98
N TYR A 132 -10.27 11.01 -10.33
CA TYR A 132 -9.63 11.15 -11.62
C TYR A 132 -9.85 9.90 -12.48
N SER A 133 -9.99 10.16 -13.79
CA SER A 133 -10.32 9.18 -14.83
C SER A 133 -9.37 7.97 -14.81
N ASN A 134 -9.88 6.84 -15.29
CA ASN A 134 -9.36 5.45 -15.21
C ASN A 134 -7.87 5.19 -15.59
N LYS A 135 -7.02 6.20 -15.82
CA LYS A 135 -5.60 6.02 -16.20
C LYS A 135 -4.72 5.46 -15.09
N ILE A 136 -4.97 5.76 -13.81
CA ILE A 136 -4.14 5.23 -12.69
C ILE A 136 -4.48 3.76 -12.38
N ARG A 137 -5.72 3.32 -12.68
CA ARG A 137 -6.18 1.94 -12.45
C ARG A 137 -5.34 0.89 -13.19
N THR A 138 -4.69 1.27 -14.28
CA THR A 138 -3.88 0.34 -15.09
C THR A 138 -2.45 0.16 -14.55
N ILE A 139 -1.95 1.10 -13.73
CA ILE A 139 -0.56 1.08 -13.25
C ILE A 139 -0.42 0.18 -12.01
N TYR A 140 -1.45 0.09 -11.18
CA TYR A 140 -1.41 -0.66 -9.91
C TYR A 140 -2.30 -1.91 -9.89
N ARG A 141 -2.74 -2.37 -11.06
CA ARG A 141 -3.41 -3.67 -11.22
C ARG A 141 -2.32 -4.75 -11.16
N TRP A 142 -1.95 -5.16 -9.93
CA TRP A 142 -1.12 -6.33 -9.58
C TRP A 142 -0.56 -7.04 -10.81
N ARG A 143 0.51 -6.47 -11.37
CA ARG A 143 1.09 -6.97 -12.60
C ARG A 143 2.04 -8.07 -12.19
N LYS A 144 1.51 -9.30 -12.20
CA LYS A 144 2.23 -10.57 -12.42
C LYS A 144 3.75 -10.42 -12.28
N TYR A 145 4.30 -10.79 -11.12
CA TYR A 145 5.70 -11.20 -11.07
C TYR A 145 5.82 -12.60 -11.68
N SER A 146 5.60 -12.68 -12.99
CA SER A 146 5.88 -13.87 -13.78
C SER A 146 6.52 -13.44 -15.11
N ASN A 147 7.86 -13.49 -15.09
CA ASN A 147 8.77 -13.67 -16.21
C ASN A 147 8.85 -12.60 -17.34
N SER A 148 10.07 -12.08 -17.43
CA SER A 148 10.79 -11.69 -18.66
C SER A 148 10.55 -10.29 -19.24
N VAL A 149 11.64 -9.79 -19.85
CA VAL A 149 11.72 -8.79 -20.94
C VAL A 149 12.27 -7.41 -20.54
N LYS A 150 13.55 -7.20 -20.91
CA LYS A 150 14.18 -5.89 -21.19
C LYS A 150 13.30 -5.06 -22.12
N ILE A 151 12.94 -3.84 -21.75
CA ILE A 151 12.41 -2.86 -22.70
C ILE A 151 13.15 -1.52 -22.52
N LYS A 152 13.90 -1.15 -23.57
CA LYS A 152 14.47 0.18 -23.78
C LYS A 152 13.32 1.18 -23.99
N PHE A 153 13.37 2.33 -23.32
CA PHE A 153 12.54 3.48 -23.67
C PHE A 153 13.34 4.43 -24.56
N ASN A 154 12.84 4.60 -25.78
CA ASN A 154 13.34 5.59 -26.73
C ASN A 154 12.39 6.80 -26.64
N TYR A 155 12.90 7.92 -26.11
CA TYR A 155 12.13 9.16 -26.03
C TYR A 155 12.18 9.88 -27.38
N LYS A 156 11.00 10.17 -27.96
CA LYS A 156 10.86 11.23 -28.97
C LYS A 156 9.79 12.23 -28.51
N ASN A 157 10.30 13.36 -28.04
CA ASN A 157 9.84 14.75 -28.10
C ASN A 157 8.34 15.09 -28.18
N GLY A 158 7.98 16.12 -27.41
CA GLY A 158 6.77 16.94 -27.59
C GLY A 158 6.38 17.66 -26.30
N VAL A 159 7.29 18.44 -25.69
CA VAL A 159 7.30 19.93 -25.69
C VAL A 159 6.22 20.55 -24.80
N VAL A 160 6.71 21.24 -23.78
CA VAL A 160 6.01 22.22 -22.95
C VAL A 160 5.91 23.55 -23.72
N ASN A 161 4.69 24.06 -23.87
CA ASN A 161 4.28 25.42 -23.54
C ASN A 161 2.75 25.48 -23.55
#